data_AF-A0A829HIE5-F1
#
_entry.id   AF-A0A829HIE5-F1
#
_cell.length_a   1.000
_cell.length_b   1.000
_cell.length_c   1.000
_cell.angle_alpha   90.00
_cell.angle_beta   90.00
_cell.angle_gamma   90.00
#
_symmetry.space_group_name_H-M   'P 1'
#
loop_
_entity.id
_entity.type
_entity.pdbx_description
1 polymer ?
#
loop_
_entity_poly.entity_id
_entity_poly.type
_entity_poly.pdbx_seq_one_letter_code
_entity_poly.pdbx_strand_id
1 'polypeptide(L)'
;MTQFSWQQLRRFVYDNLHNDDYKSTVSTCVNYLLIALIIGNVAAVLLESVNEFYQLYKPYFDIFENLSIMIFSGEYLLRLWSIVEEEPQEAAWKQRIRWMKSGGAIIDLLAILPAYLNFIVPIDLRFLRVLRLVRLLKLTRYFVSLQILLRVIQREKGSFQAVIFILVIMIVMTASAIYVVENKAQPEAFSSIPQSMWWAVVTLTTVGYGDVTPVTNLGRILGAFITILGVGIAALPAGILASGLANELNMRNQRLEQEFREVLQAKGLDLLHDQVEIERIRKKVGLPKEQTHEIIMQLVREKLLEDQEQEKKLCRYCPHCGEKLPE
;
A
#
# COMPACT_ATOMS: atom_id res chain seq x y z
N MET A 1 -38.25 24.57 -8.80
CA MET A 1 -36.92 25.21 -8.89
C MET A 1 -36.20 24.99 -7.56
N THR A 2 -34.88 24.68 -7.58
CA THR A 2 -33.91 24.55 -6.46
C THR A 2 -33.65 23.21 -5.73
N GLN A 3 -34.10 22.04 -6.22
CA GLN A 3 -33.50 20.75 -5.75
C GLN A 3 -32.26 20.33 -6.56
N PHE A 4 -31.90 21.10 -7.60
CA PHE A 4 -30.83 20.76 -8.55
C PHE A 4 -29.40 21.11 -8.09
N SER A 5 -29.17 21.77 -6.95
CA SER A 5 -27.80 22.27 -6.62
C SER A 5 -26.99 21.40 -5.66
N TRP A 6 -27.60 20.85 -4.61
CA TRP A 6 -26.84 20.25 -3.50
C TRP A 6 -26.33 18.84 -3.77
N GLN A 7 -27.16 17.98 -4.37
CA GLN A 7 -26.75 16.61 -4.72
C GLN A 7 -25.71 16.62 -5.85
N GLN A 8 -25.89 17.49 -6.84
CA GLN A 8 -24.93 17.63 -7.95
C GLN A 8 -23.56 18.11 -7.45
N LEU A 9 -23.54 19.10 -6.55
CA LEU A 9 -22.30 19.56 -5.95
C LEU A 9 -21.63 18.46 -5.11
N ARG A 10 -22.40 17.74 -4.29
CA ARG A 10 -21.85 16.65 -3.46
C ARG A 10 -21.28 15.51 -4.31
N ARG A 11 -21.96 15.17 -5.41
CA ARG A 11 -21.50 14.17 -6.37
C ARG A 11 -20.28 14.64 -7.15
N PHE A 12 -20.23 15.90 -7.56
CA PHE A 12 -19.03 16.50 -8.13
C PHE A 12 -17.85 16.41 -7.15
N VAL A 13 -18.04 16.71 -5.87
CA VAL A 13 -16.98 16.59 -4.84
C VAL A 13 -16.57 15.12 -4.66
N TYR A 14 -17.52 14.19 -4.60
CA TYR A 14 -17.25 12.76 -4.52
C TYR A 14 -16.42 12.28 -5.71
N ASP A 15 -16.83 12.63 -6.93
CA ASP A 15 -16.15 12.24 -8.16
C ASP A 15 -14.72 12.80 -8.22
N ASN A 16 -14.48 14.01 -7.70
CA ASN A 16 -13.13 14.60 -7.71
C ASN A 16 -12.24 14.18 -6.52
N LEU A 17 -12.79 13.73 -5.39
CA LEU A 17 -12.00 13.44 -4.16
C LEU A 17 -11.95 11.97 -3.74
N HIS A 18 -12.89 11.13 -4.20
CA HIS A 18 -13.00 9.71 -3.85
C HIS A 18 -12.93 8.77 -5.04
N ASN A 19 -13.48 9.18 -6.19
CA ASN A 19 -13.61 8.30 -7.33
C ASN A 19 -12.28 8.19 -8.09
N ASP A 20 -11.48 7.19 -7.73
CA ASP A 20 -10.16 6.95 -8.34
C ASP A 20 -10.25 6.66 -9.86
N ASP A 21 -11.40 6.17 -10.35
CA ASP A 21 -11.66 5.91 -11.76
C ASP A 21 -12.08 7.18 -12.54
N TYR A 22 -12.48 8.24 -11.83
CA TYR A 22 -12.92 9.50 -12.42
C TYR A 22 -11.73 10.41 -12.74
N LYS A 23 -11.29 10.35 -13.99
CA LYS A 23 -10.19 11.18 -14.50
C LYS A 23 -10.72 12.48 -15.11
N SER A 24 -10.84 13.51 -14.27
CA SER A 24 -11.04 14.89 -14.71
C SER A 24 -9.76 15.71 -14.56
N THR A 25 -9.65 16.80 -15.33
CA THR A 25 -8.55 17.77 -15.17
C THR A 25 -8.57 18.38 -13.76
N VAL A 26 -9.75 18.57 -13.18
CA VAL A 26 -9.92 19.12 -11.83
C VAL A 26 -9.40 18.15 -10.77
N SER A 27 -9.82 16.88 -10.80
CA SER A 27 -9.34 15.82 -9.91
C SER A 27 -7.83 15.70 -9.98
N THR A 28 -7.28 15.68 -11.19
CA THR A 28 -5.83 15.60 -11.44
C THR A 28 -5.10 16.81 -10.84
N CYS A 29 -5.62 18.03 -11.03
CA CYS A 29 -5.05 19.24 -10.47
C CYS A 29 -5.07 19.24 -8.94
N VAL A 30 -6.20 18.86 -8.33
CA VAL A 30 -6.34 18.75 -6.88
C VAL A 30 -5.36 17.74 -6.31
N ASN A 31 -5.21 16.57 -6.94
CA ASN A 31 -4.26 15.55 -6.50
C ASN A 31 -2.81 16.06 -6.56
N TYR A 32 -2.40 16.69 -7.67
CA TYR A 32 -1.06 17.28 -7.75
C TYR A 32 -0.82 18.41 -6.75
N LEU A 33 -1.83 19.24 -6.50
CA LEU A 33 -1.76 20.31 -5.50
C LEU A 33 -1.56 19.74 -4.09
N LEU A 34 -2.32 18.70 -3.72
CA LEU A 34 -2.21 18.05 -2.41
C LEU A 34 -0.85 17.35 -2.26
N ILE A 35 -0.34 16.68 -3.29
CA ILE A 35 0.99 16.08 -3.29
C ILE A 35 2.07 17.16 -3.12
N ALA A 36 2.00 18.25 -3.88
CA ALA A 36 2.94 19.37 -3.79
C ALA A 36 2.91 20.00 -2.39
N LEU A 37 1.73 20.13 -1.79
CA LEU A 37 1.56 20.64 -0.42
C LEU A 37 2.21 19.70 0.60
N ILE A 38 2.04 18.38 0.47
CA ILE A 38 2.69 17.39 1.35
C ILE A 38 4.22 17.48 1.24
N ILE A 39 4.75 17.49 0.01
CA ILE A 39 6.20 17.62 -0.23
C ILE A 39 6.73 18.93 0.33
N GLY A 40 6.02 20.05 0.09
CA GLY A 40 6.37 21.36 0.63
C GLY A 40 6.40 21.38 2.15
N ASN A 41 5.48 20.70 2.82
CA ASN A 41 5.50 20.58 4.29
C ASN A 41 6.68 19.76 4.82
N VAL A 42 7.07 18.72 4.11
CA VAL A 42 8.25 17.93 4.48
C VAL A 42 9.50 18.76 4.32
N ALA A 43 9.62 19.49 3.20
CA ALA A 43 10.70 20.45 2.99
C ALA A 43 10.72 21.54 4.07
N ALA A 44 9.56 22.07 4.47
CA ALA A 44 9.45 23.03 5.56
C ALA A 44 9.97 22.46 6.88
N VAL A 45 9.57 21.24 7.27
CA VAL A 45 10.08 20.56 8.48
C VAL A 45 11.61 20.35 8.41
N LEU A 46 12.14 19.98 7.24
CA LEU A 46 13.58 19.83 7.04
C LEU A 46 14.31 21.17 7.19
N LEU A 47 13.80 22.26 6.60
CA LEU A 47 14.40 23.59 6.71
C LEU A 47 14.27 24.18 8.13
N GLU A 48 13.13 23.96 8.80
CA GLU A 48 12.91 24.35 10.20
C GLU A 48 13.89 23.66 11.16
N SER A 49 14.42 22.47 10.79
CA SER A 49 15.41 21.77 11.61
C SER A 49 16.78 22.46 11.63
N VAL A 50 17.04 23.35 10.66
CA VAL A 50 18.28 24.14 10.57
C VAL A 50 18.04 25.50 11.22
N ASN A 51 18.74 25.77 12.33
CA ASN A 51 18.48 26.94 13.18
C ASN A 51 18.63 28.29 12.44
N GLU A 52 19.55 28.38 11.48
CA GLU A 52 19.76 29.61 10.67
C GLU A 52 18.52 29.97 9.84
N PHE A 53 17.94 28.99 9.15
CA PHE A 53 16.72 29.18 8.36
C PHE A 53 15.50 29.39 9.26
N TYR A 54 15.43 28.68 10.40
CA TYR A 54 14.34 28.82 11.34
C TYR A 54 14.22 30.25 11.87
N GLN A 55 15.30 30.85 12.35
CA GLN A 55 15.25 32.20 12.94
C GLN A 55 14.87 33.27 11.92
N LEU A 56 15.27 33.11 10.65
CA LEU A 56 15.03 34.10 9.60
C LEU A 56 13.63 33.99 8.98
N TYR A 57 13.09 32.77 8.84
CA TYR A 57 11.84 32.52 8.10
C TYR A 57 10.68 31.97 8.95
N LYS A 58 10.82 31.91 10.28
CA LYS A 58 9.78 31.46 11.21
C LYS A 58 8.35 31.88 10.85
N PRO A 59 8.02 33.17 10.63
CA PRO A 59 6.64 33.57 10.34
C PRO A 59 6.10 32.97 9.03
N TYR A 60 6.96 32.77 8.02
CA TYR A 60 6.56 32.14 6.77
C TYR A 60 6.26 30.65 6.94
N PHE A 61 7.05 29.94 7.75
CA PHE A 61 6.78 28.54 8.11
C PHE A 61 5.46 28.40 8.87
N ASP A 62 5.20 29.28 9.85
CA ASP A 62 3.95 29.25 10.62
C ASP A 62 2.72 29.53 9.73
N ILE A 63 2.82 30.50 8.81
CA ILE A 63 1.76 30.79 7.82
C ILE A 63 1.52 29.59 6.90
N PHE A 64 2.59 29.00 6.37
CA PHE A 64 2.50 27.86 5.47
C PHE A 64 1.90 26.64 6.16
N GLU A 65 2.32 26.35 7.40
CA GLU A 65 1.77 25.27 8.23
C GLU A 65 0.26 25.48 8.43
N ASN A 66 -0.16 26.66 8.89
CA ASN A 66 -1.58 26.98 9.12
C ASN A 66 -2.41 26.87 7.84
N LEU A 67 -1.91 27.37 6.72
CA LEU A 67 -2.57 27.26 5.42
C LEU A 67 -2.71 25.80 5.00
N SER A 68 -1.67 24.99 5.19
CA SER A 68 -1.70 23.57 4.82
C SER A 68 -2.67 22.76 5.68
N ILE A 69 -2.70 23.01 6.99
CA ILE A 69 -3.66 22.39 7.92
C ILE A 69 -5.08 22.77 7.52
N MET A 70 -5.34 24.04 7.20
CA MET A 70 -6.65 24.49 6.75
C MET A 70 -7.10 23.73 5.49
N ILE A 71 -6.20 23.56 4.51
CA ILE A 71 -6.49 22.80 3.29
C ILE A 71 -6.75 21.32 3.59
N PHE A 72 -5.90 20.66 4.38
CA PHE A 72 -6.08 19.24 4.71
C PHE A 72 -7.32 18.97 5.56
N SER A 73 -7.66 19.88 6.49
CA SER A 73 -8.90 19.81 7.24
C SER A 73 -10.12 20.01 6.34
N GLY A 74 -10.04 20.96 5.39
CA GLY A 74 -11.05 21.15 4.36
C GLY A 74 -11.24 19.89 3.50
N GLU A 75 -10.15 19.30 3.02
CA GLU A 75 -10.15 18.04 2.27
C GLU A 75 -10.84 16.91 3.08
N TYR A 76 -10.46 16.74 4.36
CA TYR A 76 -11.06 15.71 5.22
C TYR A 76 -12.56 15.90 5.40
N LEU A 77 -13.01 17.13 5.67
CA LEU A 77 -14.42 17.46 5.84
C LEU A 77 -15.21 17.31 4.54
N LEU A 78 -14.65 17.74 3.42
CA LEU A 78 -15.27 17.58 2.10
C LEU A 78 -15.45 16.10 1.76
N ARG A 79 -14.44 15.26 2.06
CA ARG A 79 -14.56 13.81 1.90
C ARG A 79 -15.62 13.21 2.82
N LEU A 80 -15.62 13.56 4.11
CA LEU A 80 -16.63 13.10 5.05
C LEU A 80 -18.06 13.51 4.61
N TRP A 81 -18.18 14.67 3.97
CA TRP A 81 -19.45 15.17 3.46
C TRP A 81 -19.90 14.45 2.18
N SER A 82 -18.98 14.19 1.24
CA SER A 82 -19.27 13.63 -0.09
C SER A 82 -19.43 12.11 -0.13
N ILE A 83 -18.89 11.37 0.84
CA ILE A 83 -18.90 9.89 0.85
C ILE A 83 -20.30 9.25 0.78
N VAL A 84 -21.34 10.01 1.11
CA VAL A 84 -22.75 9.55 1.04
C VAL A 84 -23.19 9.19 -0.39
N GLU A 85 -22.45 9.65 -1.40
CA GLU A 85 -22.70 9.33 -2.81
C GLU A 85 -22.12 7.98 -3.26
N GLU A 86 -21.30 7.31 -2.44
CA GLU A 86 -20.74 5.98 -2.74
C GLU A 86 -21.85 4.94 -2.88
N GLU A 87 -22.74 4.87 -1.89
CA GLU A 87 -23.90 3.98 -1.90
C GLU A 87 -25.17 4.75 -1.57
N PRO A 88 -25.85 5.37 -2.57
CA PRO A 88 -27.02 6.21 -2.33
C PRO A 88 -28.19 5.51 -1.62
N GLN A 89 -28.21 4.17 -1.63
CA GLN A 89 -29.25 3.35 -0.99
C GLN A 89 -29.02 3.16 0.52
N GLU A 90 -27.80 3.36 1.03
CA GLU A 90 -27.50 3.22 2.46
C GLU A 90 -27.72 4.52 3.24
N ALA A 91 -28.05 4.41 4.52
CA ALA A 91 -28.16 5.57 5.40
C ALA A 91 -26.85 6.35 5.51
N ALA A 92 -26.88 7.67 5.24
CA ALA A 92 -25.72 8.54 5.18
C ALA A 92 -24.77 8.46 6.40
N TRP A 93 -25.31 8.34 7.61
CA TRP A 93 -24.51 8.27 8.83
C TRP A 93 -23.69 6.97 8.94
N LYS A 94 -24.23 5.85 8.43
CA LYS A 94 -23.52 4.55 8.43
C LYS A 94 -22.31 4.62 7.51
N GLN A 95 -22.50 5.15 6.30
CA GLN A 95 -21.44 5.34 5.32
C GLN A 95 -20.31 6.24 5.87
N ARG A 96 -20.67 7.36 6.53
CA ARG A 96 -19.70 8.25 7.17
C ARG A 96 -18.87 7.57 8.24
N ILE A 97 -19.50 6.79 9.14
CA ILE A 97 -18.79 6.06 10.20
C ILE A 97 -17.90 4.96 9.60
N ARG A 98 -18.41 4.23 8.61
CA ARG A 98 -17.64 3.21 7.87
C ARG A 98 -16.40 3.83 7.24
N TRP A 99 -16.54 4.99 6.61
CA TRP A 99 -15.43 5.73 6.01
C TRP A 99 -14.44 6.25 7.04
N MET A 100 -14.88 6.83 8.17
CA MET A 100 -13.99 7.30 9.23
C MET A 100 -13.12 6.18 9.81
N LYS A 101 -13.61 4.93 9.80
CA LYS A 101 -12.86 3.74 10.23
C LYS A 101 -11.95 3.15 9.14
N SER A 102 -12.01 3.67 7.91
CA SER A 102 -11.14 3.24 6.82
C SER A 102 -9.70 3.71 7.04
N GLY A 103 -8.72 2.92 6.59
CA GLY A 103 -7.30 3.26 6.76
C GLY A 103 -6.93 4.62 6.15
N GLY A 104 -7.49 4.97 5.00
CA GLY A 104 -7.25 6.27 4.35
C GLY A 104 -7.78 7.45 5.15
N ALA A 105 -8.96 7.34 5.76
CA ALA A 105 -9.52 8.40 6.60
C ALA A 105 -8.75 8.55 7.92
N ILE A 106 -8.28 7.44 8.50
CA ILE A 106 -7.42 7.47 9.69
C ILE A 106 -6.11 8.21 9.38
N ILE A 107 -5.48 7.92 8.23
CA ILE A 107 -4.28 8.63 7.78
C ILE A 107 -4.54 10.14 7.61
N ASP A 108 -5.66 10.50 6.97
CA ASP A 108 -6.03 11.91 6.77
C ASP A 108 -6.25 12.62 8.12
N LEU A 109 -6.87 11.95 9.10
CA LEU A 109 -7.06 12.47 10.46
C LEU A 109 -5.72 12.64 11.20
N LEU A 110 -4.86 11.62 11.16
CA LEU A 110 -3.54 11.65 11.81
C LEU A 110 -2.63 12.74 11.22
N ALA A 111 -2.82 13.12 9.95
CA ALA A 111 -2.05 14.17 9.30
C ALA A 111 -2.37 15.58 9.85
N ILE A 112 -3.62 15.82 10.25
CA ILE A 112 -4.06 17.11 10.81
C ILE A 112 -4.03 17.14 12.35
N LEU A 113 -4.07 15.97 12.99
CA LEU A 113 -4.15 15.80 14.44
C LEU A 113 -3.08 16.58 15.24
N PRO A 114 -1.79 16.62 14.85
CA PRO A 114 -0.76 17.32 15.63
C PRO A 114 -1.05 18.82 15.83
N ALA A 115 -1.68 19.46 14.85
CA ALA A 115 -2.06 20.87 14.93
C ALA A 115 -3.17 21.11 15.96
N TYR A 116 -4.16 20.23 16.00
CA TYR A 116 -5.29 20.35 16.91
C TYR A 116 -4.96 19.89 18.34
N LEU A 117 -4.04 18.93 18.51
CA LEU A 117 -3.60 18.46 19.82
C LEU A 117 -2.98 19.57 20.68
N ASN A 118 -2.29 20.54 20.05
CA ASN A 118 -1.70 21.68 20.75
C ASN A 118 -2.73 22.54 21.50
N PHE A 119 -4.00 22.55 21.06
CA PHE A 119 -5.07 23.27 21.75
C PHE A 119 -5.63 22.52 22.96
N ILE A 120 -5.47 21.20 23.01
CA ILE A 120 -6.07 20.33 24.04
C ILE A 120 -5.06 20.00 25.14
N VAL A 121 -3.81 19.74 24.75
CA VAL A 121 -2.74 19.33 25.66
C VAL A 121 -1.51 20.20 25.42
N PRO A 122 -0.95 20.86 26.45
CA PRO A 122 0.31 21.59 26.35
C PRO A 122 1.47 20.58 26.29
N ILE A 123 1.61 19.89 25.15
CA ILE A 123 2.74 19.02 24.84
C ILE A 123 3.89 19.89 24.35
N ASP A 124 5.13 19.51 24.65
CA ASP A 124 6.30 20.17 24.07
C ASP A 124 6.19 20.18 22.53
N LEU A 125 6.18 21.39 21.98
CA LEU A 125 6.05 21.68 20.56
C LEU A 125 7.12 20.98 19.71
N ARG A 126 8.23 20.55 20.31
CA ARG A 126 9.29 19.79 19.63
C ARG A 126 8.83 18.39 19.22
N PHE A 127 8.09 17.67 20.07
CA PHE A 127 7.59 16.34 19.73
C PHE A 127 6.45 16.42 18.69
N LEU A 128 5.57 17.41 18.82
CA LEU A 128 4.49 17.65 17.84
C LEU A 128 5.03 17.97 16.44
N ARG A 129 6.21 18.62 16.34
CA ARG A 129 6.88 18.88 15.06
C ARG A 129 7.23 17.61 14.31
N VAL A 130 7.75 16.57 14.99
CA VAL A 130 8.07 15.29 14.33
C VAL A 130 6.79 14.58 13.88
N LEU A 131 5.71 14.67 14.66
CA LEU A 131 4.41 14.10 14.27
C LEU A 131 3.83 14.76 13.01
N ARG A 132 4.25 15.97 12.63
CA ARG A 132 3.86 16.56 11.34
C ARG A 132 4.27 15.69 10.16
N LEU A 133 5.38 14.93 10.27
CA LEU A 133 5.83 14.00 9.23
C LEU A 133 4.82 12.86 8.97
N VAL A 134 3.90 12.59 9.89
CA VAL A 134 2.82 11.61 9.68
C VAL A 134 1.95 11.99 8.47
N ARG A 135 1.89 13.28 8.08
CA ARG A 135 1.20 13.71 6.85
C ARG A 135 1.81 13.14 5.58
N LEU A 136 3.07 12.68 5.59
CA LEU A 136 3.68 11.93 4.49
C LEU A 136 2.87 10.67 4.15
N LEU A 137 2.23 10.05 5.14
CA LEU A 137 1.40 8.87 4.91
C LEU A 137 0.21 9.18 3.98
N LYS A 138 -0.23 10.44 3.85
CA LYS A 138 -1.25 10.82 2.85
C LYS A 138 -0.81 10.51 1.42
N LEU A 139 0.50 10.46 1.14
CA LEU A 139 1.02 10.07 -0.18
C LEU A 139 0.58 8.67 -0.60
N THR A 140 0.31 7.78 0.36
CA THR A 140 -0.18 6.43 0.07
C THR A 140 -1.45 6.43 -0.77
N ARG A 141 -2.30 7.47 -0.67
CA ARG A 141 -3.50 7.60 -1.51
C ARG A 141 -3.17 7.86 -2.97
N TYR A 142 -2.14 8.65 -3.25
CA TYR A 142 -1.82 9.10 -4.60
C TYR A 142 -0.91 8.14 -5.36
N PHE A 143 -0.17 7.29 -4.64
CA PHE A 143 0.71 6.30 -5.25
C PHE A 143 0.12 4.89 -5.15
N VAL A 144 -0.34 4.35 -6.28
CA VAL A 144 -0.88 2.99 -6.40
C VAL A 144 0.09 1.94 -5.82
N SER A 145 1.40 2.08 -6.02
CA SER A 145 2.40 1.17 -5.47
C SER A 145 2.39 1.10 -3.95
N LEU A 146 2.18 2.23 -3.27
CA LEU A 146 2.08 2.27 -1.80
C LEU A 146 0.77 1.64 -1.32
N GLN A 147 -0.34 1.85 -2.05
CA GLN A 147 -1.61 1.19 -1.74
C GLN A 147 -1.49 -0.34 -1.84
N ILE A 148 -0.83 -0.84 -2.88
CA ILE A 148 -0.56 -2.27 -3.06
C ILE A 148 0.27 -2.80 -1.88
N LEU A 149 1.34 -2.10 -1.50
CA LEU A 149 2.18 -2.49 -0.36
C LEU A 149 1.38 -2.55 0.95
N LEU A 150 0.53 -1.56 1.23
CA LEU A 150 -0.33 -1.57 2.42
C LEU A 150 -1.33 -2.73 2.40
N ARG A 151 -1.89 -3.05 1.22
CA ARG A 151 -2.80 -4.18 1.06
C ARG A 151 -2.11 -5.51 1.31
N VAL A 152 -0.87 -5.66 0.82
CA VAL A 152 -0.03 -6.83 1.10
C VAL A 152 0.22 -6.96 2.60
N ILE A 153 0.60 -5.87 3.29
CA ILE A 153 0.79 -5.89 4.75
C ILE A 153 -0.50 -6.29 5.48
N GLN A 154 -1.65 -5.76 5.07
CA GLN A 154 -2.93 -6.12 5.68
C GLN A 154 -3.29 -7.59 5.46
N ARG A 155 -3.02 -8.12 4.26
CA ARG A 155 -3.28 -9.52 3.90
C ARG A 155 -2.35 -10.47 4.64
N GLU A 156 -1.07 -10.11 4.75
CA GLU A 156 -0.02 -10.90 5.41
C GLU A 156 0.13 -10.58 6.90
N LYS A 157 -0.83 -9.88 7.51
CA LYS A 157 -0.77 -9.43 8.90
C LYS A 157 -0.50 -10.59 9.88
N GLY A 158 -1.10 -11.76 9.63
CA GLY A 158 -0.88 -12.96 10.45
C GLY A 158 0.58 -13.44 10.39
N SER A 159 1.16 -13.50 9.19
CA SER A 159 2.56 -13.87 8.94
C SER A 159 3.51 -12.89 9.64
N PHE A 160 3.27 -11.58 9.50
CA PHE A 160 4.03 -10.54 10.19
C PHE A 160 3.94 -10.62 11.71
N GLN A 161 2.74 -10.85 12.24
CA GLN A 161 2.53 -10.99 13.68
C GLN A 161 3.31 -12.18 14.23
N ALA A 162 3.33 -13.31 13.53
CA ALA A 162 4.13 -14.48 13.91
C ALA A 162 5.63 -14.17 13.91
N VAL A 163 6.15 -13.51 12.86
CA VAL A 163 7.57 -13.14 12.77
C VAL A 163 7.98 -12.18 13.88
N ILE A 164 7.19 -11.13 14.14
CA ILE A 164 7.45 -10.18 15.24
C ILE A 164 7.44 -10.90 16.59
N PHE A 165 6.47 -11.80 16.80
CA PHE A 165 6.38 -12.57 18.03
C PHE A 165 7.60 -13.46 18.25
N ILE A 166 8.04 -14.20 17.22
CA ILE A 166 9.25 -15.03 17.27
C ILE A 166 10.49 -14.15 17.52
N LEU A 167 10.59 -12.99 16.85
CA LEU A 167 11.70 -12.07 17.02
C LEU A 167 11.79 -11.54 18.47
N VAL A 168 10.66 -11.17 19.08
CA VAL A 168 10.63 -10.72 20.48
C VAL A 168 11.09 -11.82 21.44
N ILE A 169 10.62 -13.06 21.26
CA ILE A 169 11.07 -14.21 22.05
C ILE A 169 12.58 -14.39 21.89
N MET A 170 13.08 -14.38 20.65
CA MET A 170 14.50 -14.54 20.36
C MET A 170 15.35 -13.43 20.97
N ILE A 171 14.89 -12.17 20.95
CA ILE A 171 15.58 -11.05 21.60
C ILE A 171 15.70 -11.30 23.10
N VAL A 172 14.60 -11.66 23.77
CA VAL A 172 14.61 -11.89 25.23
C VAL A 172 15.50 -13.08 25.61
N MET A 173 15.41 -14.19 24.86
CA MET A 173 16.24 -15.37 25.07
C MET A 173 17.73 -15.06 24.87
N THR A 174 18.05 -14.37 23.78
CA THR A 174 19.42 -13.95 23.44
C THR A 174 20.00 -13.01 24.49
N ALA A 175 19.24 -11.99 24.87
CA ALA A 175 19.63 -11.01 25.89
C ALA A 175 19.89 -11.67 27.25
N SER A 176 19.05 -12.64 27.63
CA SER A 176 19.19 -13.40 28.87
C SER A 176 20.43 -14.30 28.85
N ALA A 177 20.65 -15.02 27.75
CA ALA A 177 21.80 -15.90 27.60
C ALA A 177 23.13 -15.12 27.62
N ILE A 178 23.21 -14.02 26.85
CA ILE A 178 24.43 -13.23 26.79
C ILE A 178 24.71 -12.50 28.10
N TYR A 179 23.66 -12.02 28.79
CA TYR A 179 23.79 -11.43 30.13
C TYR A 179 24.46 -12.42 31.09
N VAL A 180 23.99 -13.66 31.16
CA VAL A 180 24.57 -14.68 32.06
C VAL A 180 26.05 -14.95 31.76
N VAL A 181 26.43 -14.91 30.48
CA VAL A 181 27.78 -15.24 30.04
C VAL A 181 28.76 -14.07 30.15
N GLU A 182 28.31 -12.84 29.82
CA GLU A 182 29.18 -11.67 29.69
C GLU A 182 29.11 -10.71 30.89
N ASN A 183 28.06 -10.74 31.72
CA ASN A 183 27.89 -9.76 32.81
C ASN A 183 29.10 -9.67 33.76
N LYS A 184 29.74 -10.80 34.08
CA LYS A 184 30.92 -10.79 34.95
C LYS A 184 32.15 -10.18 34.29
N ALA A 185 32.31 -10.35 32.98
CA ALA A 185 33.44 -9.83 32.21
C ALA A 185 33.23 -8.36 31.80
N GLN A 186 31.97 -7.98 31.57
CA GLN A 186 31.56 -6.67 31.05
C GLN A 186 30.29 -6.18 31.79
N PRO A 187 30.39 -5.82 33.08
CA PRO A 187 29.24 -5.46 33.90
C PRO A 187 28.58 -4.15 33.48
N GLU A 188 29.30 -3.25 32.80
CA GLU A 188 28.74 -2.00 32.28
C GLU A 188 27.93 -2.23 31.00
N ALA A 189 28.46 -3.03 30.06
CA ALA A 189 27.83 -3.28 28.77
C ALA A 189 26.66 -4.28 28.85
N PHE A 190 26.79 -5.32 29.69
CA PHE A 190 25.77 -6.34 29.92
C PHE A 190 25.28 -6.29 31.37
N SER A 191 24.86 -5.10 31.82
CA SER A 191 24.48 -4.83 33.22
C SER A 191 23.14 -5.46 33.66
N SER A 192 22.23 -5.66 32.73
CA SER A 192 20.90 -6.25 32.97
C SER A 192 20.35 -6.86 31.68
N ILE A 193 19.35 -7.74 31.78
CA ILE A 193 18.71 -8.33 30.59
C ILE A 193 18.15 -7.22 29.66
N PRO A 194 17.42 -6.19 30.13
CA PRO A 194 16.97 -5.11 29.26
C PRO A 194 18.10 -4.34 28.56
N GLN A 195 19.22 -4.11 29.24
CA GLN A 195 20.40 -3.49 28.62
C GLN A 195 20.97 -4.38 27.51
N SER A 196 21.08 -5.69 27.78
CA SER A 196 21.53 -6.69 26.81
C SER A 196 20.58 -6.87 25.62
N MET A 197 19.31 -6.46 25.73
CA MET A 197 18.37 -6.48 24.60
C MET A 197 18.81 -5.57 23.46
N TRP A 198 19.52 -4.46 23.74
CA TRP A 198 20.06 -3.61 22.68
C TRP A 198 21.02 -4.39 21.78
N TRP A 199 21.99 -5.10 22.38
CA TRP A 199 22.91 -5.96 21.63
C TRP A 199 22.16 -7.07 20.88
N ALA A 200 21.18 -7.71 21.53
CA ALA A 200 20.37 -8.76 20.91
C ALA A 200 19.59 -8.24 19.69
N VAL A 201 18.96 -7.06 19.77
CA VAL A 201 18.25 -6.42 18.66
C VAL A 201 19.21 -6.12 17.52
N VAL A 202 20.33 -5.45 17.81
CA VAL A 202 21.30 -5.04 16.79
C VAL A 202 21.93 -6.24 16.08
N THR A 203 22.15 -7.34 16.81
CA THR A 203 22.73 -8.58 16.28
C THR A 203 21.70 -9.39 15.49
N LEU A 204 20.50 -9.62 16.04
CA LEU A 204 19.45 -10.40 15.37
C LEU A 204 18.87 -9.70 14.13
N THR A 205 18.92 -8.37 14.10
CA THR A 205 18.51 -7.58 12.91
C THR A 205 19.66 -7.32 11.94
N THR A 206 20.82 -7.94 12.16
CA THR A 206 22.02 -7.86 11.31
C THR A 206 22.57 -6.44 11.12
N VAL A 207 22.26 -5.51 12.02
CA VAL A 207 22.75 -4.12 11.96
C VAL A 207 24.21 -4.06 12.40
N GLY A 208 24.52 -4.67 13.54
CA GLY A 208 25.90 -4.88 13.99
C GLY A 208 26.73 -3.59 14.16
N TYR A 209 26.26 -2.60 14.93
CA TYR A 209 27.00 -1.35 15.16
C TYR A 209 28.41 -1.57 15.75
N GLY A 210 28.62 -2.65 16.51
CA GLY A 210 29.91 -2.98 17.13
C GLY A 210 30.25 -2.16 18.37
N ASP A 211 29.29 -1.37 18.89
CA ASP A 211 29.38 -0.59 20.12
C ASP A 211 29.46 -1.48 21.37
N VAL A 212 28.80 -2.63 21.35
CA VAL A 212 28.89 -3.68 22.37
C VAL A 212 29.12 -5.02 21.70
N THR A 213 30.09 -5.81 22.17
CA THR A 213 30.35 -7.16 21.66
C THR A 213 30.79 -8.10 22.79
N PRO A 214 30.49 -9.41 22.69
CA PRO A 214 30.96 -10.38 23.68
C PRO A 214 32.47 -10.58 23.63
N VAL A 215 33.12 -10.53 24.78
CA VAL A 215 34.58 -10.69 24.90
C VAL A 215 34.97 -12.06 25.40
N THR A 216 34.06 -12.80 26.06
CA THR A 216 34.35 -14.15 26.54
C THR A 216 34.32 -15.17 25.41
N ASN A 217 35.07 -16.26 25.55
CA ASN A 217 35.06 -17.35 24.57
C ASN A 217 33.66 -17.94 24.38
N LEU A 218 32.93 -18.17 25.48
CA LEU A 218 31.56 -18.68 25.43
C LEU A 218 30.61 -17.67 24.78
N GLY A 219 30.72 -16.38 25.10
CA GLY A 219 29.88 -15.33 24.52
C GLY A 219 30.11 -15.16 23.03
N ARG A 220 31.36 -15.32 22.55
CA ARG A 220 31.67 -15.32 21.10
C ARG A 220 31.08 -16.52 20.38
N ILE A 221 31.16 -17.72 20.95
CA ILE A 221 30.53 -18.92 20.38
C ILE A 221 29.01 -18.73 20.31
N LEU A 222 28.40 -18.28 21.41
CA LEU A 222 26.97 -17.99 21.48
C LEU A 222 26.57 -16.92 20.44
N GLY A 223 27.33 -15.83 20.37
CA GLY A 223 27.12 -14.74 19.42
C GLY A 223 27.23 -15.20 17.96
N ALA A 224 28.13 -16.11 17.64
CA ALA A 224 28.23 -16.68 16.30
C ALA A 224 26.96 -17.46 15.91
N PHE A 225 26.44 -18.31 16.81
CA PHE A 225 25.17 -19.01 16.58
C PHE A 225 23.99 -18.06 16.44
N ILE A 226 23.89 -17.05 17.33
CA ILE A 226 22.84 -16.04 17.29
C ILE A 226 22.88 -15.24 15.98
N THR A 227 24.06 -14.89 15.50
CA THR A 227 24.21 -14.11 14.25
C THR A 227 23.66 -14.90 13.06
N ILE A 228 23.96 -16.20 12.98
CA ILE A 228 23.42 -17.08 11.92
C ILE A 228 21.88 -17.15 12.00
N LEU A 229 21.33 -17.32 13.21
CA LEU A 229 19.88 -17.32 13.42
C LEU A 229 19.24 -15.96 13.08
N GLY A 230 19.93 -14.87 13.40
CA GLY A 230 19.50 -13.50 13.12
C GLY A 230 19.29 -13.25 11.63
N VAL A 231 20.24 -13.66 10.79
CA VAL A 231 20.11 -13.56 9.33
C VAL A 231 18.84 -14.25 8.82
N GLY A 232 18.54 -15.45 9.34
CA GLY A 232 17.33 -16.18 8.97
C GLY A 232 16.05 -15.43 9.33
N ILE A 233 15.96 -14.89 10.55
CA ILE A 233 14.78 -14.16 11.03
C ILE A 233 14.61 -12.82 10.29
N ALA A 234 15.70 -12.08 10.09
CA ALA A 234 15.70 -10.80 9.39
C ALA A 234 15.25 -10.92 7.92
N ALA A 235 15.47 -12.08 7.28
CA ALA A 235 15.02 -12.34 5.92
C ALA A 235 13.51 -12.59 5.79
N LEU A 236 12.81 -13.00 6.86
CA LEU A 236 11.39 -13.39 6.80
C LEU A 236 10.46 -12.24 6.41
N PRO A 237 10.52 -11.03 7.00
CA PRO A 237 9.67 -9.91 6.60
C PRO A 237 9.83 -9.55 5.12
N ALA A 238 11.07 -9.55 4.62
CA ALA A 238 11.37 -9.27 3.22
C ALA A 238 10.78 -10.35 2.31
N GLY A 239 10.93 -11.63 2.67
CA GLY A 239 10.36 -12.76 1.94
C GLY A 239 8.83 -12.74 1.87
N ILE A 240 8.17 -12.44 3.00
CA ILE A 240 6.70 -12.30 3.08
C ILE A 240 6.21 -11.14 2.21
N LEU A 241 6.89 -9.99 2.25
CA LEU A 241 6.53 -8.85 1.40
C LEU A 241 6.73 -9.15 -0.08
N ALA A 242 7.85 -9.79 -0.44
CA ALA A 242 8.15 -10.12 -1.83
C ALA A 242 7.12 -11.09 -2.41
N SER A 243 6.80 -12.17 -1.69
CA SER A 243 5.79 -13.14 -2.11
C SER A 243 4.39 -12.52 -2.15
N GLY A 244 4.04 -11.71 -1.14
CA GLY A 244 2.76 -11.02 -1.09
C GLY A 244 2.58 -10.00 -2.22
N LEU A 245 3.62 -9.23 -2.54
CA LEU A 245 3.61 -8.29 -3.66
C LEU A 245 3.51 -9.01 -5.00
N ALA A 246 4.29 -10.08 -5.20
CA ALA A 246 4.19 -10.90 -6.40
C ALA A 246 2.77 -11.47 -6.58
N ASN A 247 2.17 -11.98 -5.50
CA ASN A 247 0.82 -12.52 -5.53
C ASN A 247 -0.23 -11.44 -5.84
N GLU A 248 -0.15 -10.26 -5.20
CA GLU A 248 -1.09 -9.17 -5.45
C GLU A 248 -0.97 -8.60 -6.88
N LEU A 249 0.25 -8.50 -7.41
CA LEU A 249 0.49 -8.12 -8.81
C LEU A 249 -0.05 -9.16 -9.79
N ASN A 250 0.16 -10.45 -9.51
CA ASN A 250 -0.38 -11.54 -10.33
C ASN A 250 -1.92 -11.54 -10.33
N MET A 251 -2.55 -11.39 -9.16
CA MET A 251 -4.01 -11.30 -9.06
C MET A 251 -4.56 -10.06 -9.78
N ARG A 252 -3.85 -8.92 -9.72
CA ARG A 252 -4.22 -7.71 -10.46
C ARG A 252 -4.13 -7.96 -11.96
N ASN A 253 -3.06 -8.57 -12.45
CA ASN A 253 -2.91 -8.89 -13.87
C ASN A 253 -4.03 -9.82 -14.34
N GLN A 254 -4.31 -10.91 -13.62
CA GLN A 254 -5.41 -11.84 -13.94
C GLN A 254 -6.77 -11.13 -14.05
N ARG A 255 -7.07 -10.17 -13.17
CA ARG A 255 -8.31 -9.37 -13.27
C ARG A 255 -8.36 -8.54 -14.56
N LEU A 256 -7.25 -7.87 -14.91
CA LEU A 256 -7.17 -7.09 -16.14
C LEU A 256 -7.32 -7.99 -17.38
N GLU A 257 -6.72 -9.18 -17.37
CA GLU A 257 -6.87 -10.17 -18.43
C GLU A 257 -8.33 -10.62 -18.58
N GLN A 258 -9.00 -10.89 -17.46
CA GLN A 258 -10.40 -11.30 -17.47
C GLN A 258 -11.32 -10.18 -17.97
N GLU A 259 -11.14 -8.94 -17.49
CA GLU A 259 -11.87 -7.76 -17.98
C GLU A 259 -11.67 -7.57 -19.48
N PHE A 260 -10.44 -7.73 -19.96
CA PHE A 260 -10.14 -7.66 -21.38
C PHE A 260 -10.88 -8.75 -22.18
N ARG A 261 -10.87 -10.00 -21.71
CA ARG A 261 -11.62 -11.10 -22.35
C ARG A 261 -13.12 -10.83 -22.38
N GLU A 262 -13.70 -10.38 -21.27
CA GLU A 262 -15.12 -10.05 -21.16
C GLU A 262 -15.51 -8.94 -22.15
N VAL A 263 -14.70 -7.88 -22.28
CA VAL A 263 -14.96 -6.79 -23.23
C VAL A 263 -14.83 -7.25 -24.68
N LEU A 264 -13.85 -8.11 -24.99
CA LEU A 264 -13.71 -8.67 -26.34
C LEU A 264 -14.92 -9.52 -26.72
N GLN A 265 -15.37 -10.39 -25.81
CA GLN A 265 -16.52 -11.27 -26.02
C GLN A 265 -17.83 -10.47 -26.13
N ALA A 266 -18.04 -9.49 -25.25
CA ALA A 266 -19.25 -8.66 -25.25
C ALA A 266 -19.40 -7.84 -26.55
N LYS A 267 -18.29 -7.47 -27.19
CA LYS A 267 -18.31 -6.79 -28.48
C LYS A 267 -18.33 -7.72 -29.69
N GLY A 268 -18.11 -9.03 -29.50
CA GLY A 268 -18.09 -10.00 -30.58
C GLY A 268 -16.99 -9.75 -31.62
N LEU A 269 -15.84 -9.19 -31.20
CA LEU A 269 -14.78 -8.79 -32.13
C LEU A 269 -14.11 -10.00 -32.80
N ASP A 270 -13.75 -9.83 -34.07
CA ASP A 270 -12.87 -10.75 -34.78
C ASP A 270 -11.42 -10.45 -34.40
N LEU A 271 -10.78 -11.44 -33.77
CA LEU A 271 -9.40 -11.36 -33.27
C LEU A 271 -8.37 -11.06 -34.37
N LEU A 272 -8.67 -11.40 -35.63
CA LEU A 272 -7.76 -11.22 -36.76
C LEU A 272 -7.98 -9.88 -37.47
N HIS A 273 -9.24 -9.42 -37.58
CA HIS A 273 -9.59 -8.22 -38.34
C HIS A 273 -9.68 -6.95 -37.49
N ASP A 274 -10.07 -7.05 -36.21
CA ASP A 274 -10.37 -5.89 -35.36
C ASP A 274 -9.17 -5.37 -34.54
N GLN A 275 -7.96 -5.49 -35.09
CA GLN A 275 -6.69 -5.14 -34.42
C GLN A 275 -6.70 -3.72 -33.81
N VAL A 276 -7.32 -2.75 -34.49
CA VAL A 276 -7.39 -1.35 -34.03
C VAL A 276 -8.29 -1.20 -32.80
N GLU A 277 -9.43 -1.88 -32.78
CA GLU A 277 -10.37 -1.82 -31.66
C GLU A 277 -9.82 -2.61 -30.46
N ILE A 278 -9.17 -3.75 -30.71
CA ILE A 278 -8.44 -4.52 -29.71
C ILE A 278 -7.35 -3.67 -29.06
N GLU A 279 -6.56 -2.92 -29.85
CA GLU A 279 -5.54 -2.00 -29.35
C GLU A 279 -6.15 -0.88 -28.48
N ARG A 280 -7.33 -0.36 -28.85
CA ARG A 280 -8.07 0.64 -28.07
C ARG A 280 -8.54 0.07 -26.74
N ILE A 281 -9.12 -1.12 -26.74
CA ILE A 281 -9.56 -1.83 -25.52
C ILE A 281 -8.37 -2.12 -24.63
N ARG A 282 -7.25 -2.61 -25.18
CA ARG A 282 -6.02 -2.85 -24.43
C ARG A 282 -5.55 -1.59 -23.70
N LYS A 283 -5.47 -0.45 -24.41
CA LYS A 283 -5.07 0.83 -23.81
C LYS A 283 -6.04 1.27 -22.71
N LYS A 284 -7.34 0.99 -22.86
CA LYS A 284 -8.36 1.32 -21.86
C LYS A 284 -8.22 0.47 -20.60
N VAL A 285 -8.00 -0.84 -20.74
CA VAL A 285 -7.79 -1.79 -19.63
C VAL A 285 -6.39 -1.61 -19.00
N GLY A 286 -5.42 -1.15 -19.77
CA GLY A 286 -4.05 -0.90 -19.30
C GLY A 286 -3.13 -2.13 -19.33
N LEU A 287 -3.43 -3.11 -20.18
CA LEU A 287 -2.61 -4.32 -20.34
C LEU A 287 -1.32 -4.06 -21.15
N PRO A 288 -0.18 -4.70 -20.78
CA PRO A 288 1.02 -4.74 -21.60
C PRO A 288 0.77 -5.41 -22.97
N LYS A 289 1.53 -4.98 -23.98
CA LYS A 289 1.45 -5.56 -25.34
C LYS A 289 1.71 -7.06 -25.37
N GLU A 290 2.72 -7.51 -24.63
CA GLU A 290 3.15 -8.90 -24.56
C GLU A 290 2.02 -9.80 -24.02
N GLN A 291 1.47 -9.47 -22.85
CA GLN A 291 0.34 -10.19 -22.24
C GLN A 291 -0.88 -10.22 -23.16
N THR A 292 -1.17 -9.11 -23.84
CA THR A 292 -2.31 -9.03 -24.76
C THR A 292 -2.16 -10.00 -25.93
N HIS A 293 -0.95 -10.10 -26.48
CA HIS A 293 -0.68 -11.03 -27.57
C HIS A 293 -0.87 -12.49 -27.12
N GLU A 294 -0.39 -12.86 -25.94
CA GLU A 294 -0.60 -14.19 -25.36
C GLU A 294 -2.09 -14.52 -25.20
N ILE A 295 -2.88 -13.60 -24.65
CA ILE A 295 -4.33 -13.78 -24.49
C ILE A 295 -5.02 -13.97 -25.84
N ILE A 296 -4.71 -13.14 -26.84
CA ILE A 296 -5.28 -13.24 -28.19
C ILE A 296 -4.92 -14.59 -28.81
N MET A 297 -3.65 -14.99 -28.74
CA MET A 297 -3.19 -16.28 -29.27
C MET A 297 -3.88 -17.45 -28.59
N GLN A 298 -4.11 -17.38 -27.27
CA GLN A 298 -4.87 -18.38 -26.55
C GLN A 298 -6.33 -18.44 -27.00
N LEU A 299 -7.01 -17.29 -27.14
CA LEU A 299 -8.40 -17.22 -27.60
C LEU A 299 -8.57 -17.72 -29.04
N VAL A 300 -7.63 -17.38 -29.94
CA VAL A 300 -7.63 -17.90 -31.32
C VAL A 300 -7.46 -19.42 -31.31
N ARG A 301 -6.56 -19.94 -30.47
CA ARG A 301 -6.37 -21.40 -30.33
C ARG A 301 -7.63 -22.08 -29.79
N GLU A 302 -8.28 -21.51 -28.78
CA GLU A 302 -9.53 -22.01 -28.21
C GLU A 302 -10.63 -22.08 -29.29
N LYS A 303 -10.83 -21.01 -30.07
CA LYS A 303 -11.78 -20.99 -31.20
C LYS A 303 -11.47 -22.06 -32.24
N LEU A 304 -10.21 -22.19 -32.65
CA LEU A 304 -9.80 -23.19 -33.64
C LEU A 304 -10.08 -24.63 -33.15
N LEU A 305 -9.89 -24.89 -31.86
CA LEU A 305 -10.21 -26.20 -31.27
C LEU A 305 -11.73 -26.44 -31.24
N GLU A 306 -12.53 -25.43 -30.90
CA GLU A 306 -13.98 -25.49 -30.94
C GLU A 306 -14.50 -25.79 -32.36
N ASP A 307 -13.97 -25.09 -33.38
CA ASP A 307 -14.32 -25.29 -34.78
C ASP A 307 -13.95 -26.70 -35.25
N GLN A 308 -12.76 -27.20 -34.90
CA GLN A 308 -12.33 -28.57 -35.21
C GLN A 308 -13.19 -29.62 -34.51
N GLU A 309 -13.63 -29.38 -33.29
CA GLU A 309 -14.51 -30.30 -32.56
C GLU A 309 -15.92 -30.33 -33.17
N GLN A 310 -16.43 -29.17 -33.61
CA GLN A 310 -17.68 -29.10 -34.37
C GLN A 310 -17.57 -29.86 -35.70
N GLU A 311 -16.48 -29.66 -36.45
CA GLU A 311 -16.25 -30.36 -37.72
C GLU A 311 -16.14 -31.89 -37.50
N LYS A 312 -15.44 -32.34 -36.45
CA LYS A 312 -15.41 -33.77 -36.07
C LYS A 312 -16.79 -34.30 -35.69
N LYS A 313 -17.64 -33.51 -35.03
CA LYS A 313 -19.02 -33.91 -34.72
C LYS A 313 -19.84 -34.04 -36.00
N LEU A 314 -19.70 -33.13 -36.96
CA LEU A 314 -20.34 -33.22 -38.28
C LEU A 314 -19.87 -34.46 -39.06
N CYS A 315 -18.56 -34.74 -39.06
CA CYS A 315 -17.97 -35.90 -39.73
C CYS A 315 -18.29 -37.25 -39.08
N ARG A 316 -18.95 -37.28 -37.91
CA ARG A 316 -19.45 -38.51 -37.27
C ARG A 316 -20.83 -38.93 -37.77
N TYR A 317 -21.46 -38.16 -38.65
CA TYR A 317 -22.76 -38.47 -39.22
C TYR A 317 -22.64 -38.55 -40.75
N CYS A 318 -23.27 -39.55 -41.35
CA CYS A 318 -23.28 -39.70 -42.79
C CYS A 318 -24.06 -38.52 -43.42
N PRO A 319 -23.46 -37.74 -44.34
CA PRO A 319 -24.13 -36.59 -44.96
C PRO A 319 -25.31 -36.97 -45.86
N HIS A 320 -25.46 -38.26 -46.23
CA HIS A 320 -26.55 -38.75 -47.07
C HIS A 320 -27.76 -39.28 -46.28
N CYS A 321 -27.54 -39.95 -45.14
CA CYS A 321 -28.63 -40.56 -44.36
C CYS A 321 -28.75 -40.05 -42.91
N GLY A 322 -27.81 -39.25 -42.42
CA GLY A 322 -27.81 -38.70 -41.07
C GLY A 322 -27.49 -39.71 -39.95
N GLU A 323 -27.18 -40.97 -40.27
CA GLU A 323 -26.81 -41.97 -39.28
C GLU A 323 -25.38 -41.79 -38.77
N LYS A 324 -25.15 -42.11 -37.49
CA LYS A 324 -23.85 -42.04 -36.85
C LYS A 324 -22.90 -43.09 -37.45
N LEU A 325 -21.74 -42.68 -37.96
CA LEU A 325 -20.73 -43.57 -38.50
C LEU A 325 -20.11 -44.43 -37.35
N PRO A 326 -19.84 -45.73 -37.59
CA PRO A 326 -19.20 -46.59 -36.59
C PRO A 326 -17.80 -46.07 -36.23
N GLU A 327 -17.44 -46.16 -34.93
CA GLU A 327 -16.19 -45.62 -34.35
C GLU A 327 -14.90 -46.24 -34.92
#